data_AF-A0A6V8E488-F1
#
_entry.id   AF-A0A6V8E488-F1
#
_cell.length_a   1.000
_cell.length_b   1.000
_cell.length_c   1.000
_cell.angle_alpha   90.00
_cell.angle_beta   90.00
_cell.angle_gamma   90.00
#
_symmetry.space_group_name_H-M   'P 1'
#
loop_
_entity.id
_entity.type
_entity.pdbx_description
1 polymer ?
#
loop_
_entity_poly.entity_id
_entity_poly.type
_entity_poly.pdbx_seq_one_letter_code
_entity_poly.pdbx_strand_id
1 'polypeptide(L)' 'EAVVFVKLKADSNDIAAMDSGEVARPSMVLMDTEVYPRRWPTSS' A
#
# COMPACT_ATOMS: atom_id res chain seq x y z
N GLU A 1 3.61 12.91 -3.42
CA GLU A 1 3.80 13.13 -1.96
C GLU A 1 4.25 11.83 -1.32
N ALA A 2 4.93 11.91 -0.18
CA ALA A 2 5.26 10.73 0.61
C ALA A 2 4.00 10.28 1.39
N VAL A 3 3.53 9.07 1.15
CA VAL A 3 2.27 8.57 1.75
C VAL A 3 2.54 7.82 3.07
N VAL A 4 3.57 6.97 3.09
CA VAL A 4 3.83 6.02 4.17
C VAL A 4 5.24 5.44 4.06
N PHE A 5 5.87 5.14 5.20
CA PHE A 5 7.04 4.25 5.25
C PHE A 5 6.58 2.80 5.31
N VAL A 6 7.12 1.98 4.40
CA VAL A 6 6.74 0.56 4.28
C VAL A 6 7.94 -0.36 4.46
N LYS A 7 7.70 -1.56 4.98
CA LYS A 7 8.65 -2.68 4.93
C LYS A 7 8.27 -3.55 3.73
N LEU A 8 9.15 -3.62 2.73
CA LEU A 8 8.95 -4.45 1.54
C LEU A 8 8.97 -5.93 1.93
N LYS A 9 8.03 -6.69 1.37
CA LYS A 9 7.96 -8.15 1.51
C LYS A 9 8.32 -8.88 0.22
N ALA A 10 8.17 -8.22 -0.92
CA ALA A 10 8.54 -8.73 -2.23
C ALA A 10 9.80 -8.03 -2.74
N ASP A 11 10.62 -8.75 -3.51
CA ASP A 11 11.76 -8.17 -4.21
C ASP A 11 11.27 -7.28 -5.36
N SER A 12 12.05 -6.26 -5.70
CA SER A 12 11.68 -5.30 -6.75
C SER A 12 11.47 -5.96 -8.12
N ASN A 13 12.20 -7.04 -8.43
CA ASN A 13 12.05 -7.74 -9.69
C ASN A 13 10.75 -8.56 -9.75
N ASP A 14 10.30 -9.07 -8.59
CA ASP A 14 9.14 -9.94 -8.51
C ASP A 14 7.82 -9.15 -8.51
N ILE A 15 7.82 -7.91 -8.00
CA ILE A 15 6.62 -7.06 -7.91
C ILE A 15 5.94 -6.89 -9.27
N ALA A 16 6.71 -6.76 -10.35
CA ALA A 16 6.15 -6.56 -11.69
C ALA A 16 5.40 -7.78 -12.23
N ALA A 17 5.72 -8.98 -11.73
CA ALA A 17 5.11 -10.24 -12.14
C ALA A 17 3.98 -10.69 -11.17
N MET A 18 3.72 -9.95 -10.09
CA MET A 18 2.68 -10.30 -9.12
C MET A 18 1.31 -9.81 -9.59
N ASP A 19 0.39 -10.75 -9.87
CA ASP A 19 -1.02 -10.42 -10.17
C ASP A 19 -1.85 -10.15 -8.91
N SER A 20 -1.45 -10.70 -7.76
CA SER A 20 -2.14 -10.52 -6.48
C SER A 20 -1.19 -10.77 -5.30
N GLY A 21 -1.52 -10.23 -4.13
CA GLY A 21 -0.76 -10.40 -2.89
C GLY A 21 -0.35 -9.09 -2.23
N GLU A 22 0.25 -9.18 -1.04
CA GLU A 22 0.76 -8.03 -0.29
C GLU A 22 2.22 -7.74 -0.64
N VAL A 23 2.48 -6.59 -1.28
CA VAL A 23 3.83 -6.18 -1.68
C VAL A 23 4.64 -5.59 -0.51
N ALA A 24 3.96 -4.88 0.40
CA ALA A 24 4.62 -4.21 1.51
C ALA A 24 3.68 -4.03 2.71
N ARG A 25 4.24 -4.07 3.92
CA ARG A 25 3.50 -3.68 5.13
C ARG A 25 3.76 -2.22 5.51
N PRO A 26 2.72 -1.43 5.75
CA PRO A 26 2.88 -0.07 6.26
C PRO A 26 3.43 -0.12 7.69
N SER A 27 4.46 0.69 7.97
CA SER A 27 5.07 0.83 9.30
C SER A 27 4.75 2.18 9.94
N MET A 28 4.62 3.24 9.15
CA MET A 28 4.22 4.57 9.62
C MET A 28 3.55 5.36 8.50
N VAL A 29 2.30 5.76 8.72
CA VAL A 29 1.55 6.59 7.77
C VAL A 29 1.91 8.05 7.98
N LEU A 30 2.25 8.75 6.90
CA LEU A 30 2.69 10.16 6.95
C LEU A 30 1.61 11.12 6.44
N MET A 31 0.67 10.61 5.64
CA MET A 31 -0.34 11.39 4.96
C MET A 31 -1.68 11.35 5.70
N ASP A 32 -2.42 12.46 5.65
CA ASP A 32 -3.77 12.53 6.20
C ASP A 32 -4.74 11.64 5.40
N THR A 33 -5.70 11.04 6.10
CA THR A 33 -6.66 10.10 5.53
C THR A 33 -7.72 10.75 4.64
N GLU A 34 -7.87 12.07 4.67
CA GLU A 34 -8.88 12.81 3.89
C GLU A 34 -8.38 13.29 2.52
N VAL A 35 -7.09 13.10 2.20
CA VAL A 35 -6.51 13.59 0.94
C VAL A 35 -6.97 12.76 -0.26
N TYR A 36 -7.26 11.46 -0.07
CA TYR A 36 -7.75 10.58 -1.12
C TYR A 36 -9.09 9.93 -0.74
N PRO A 37 -10.09 9.91 -1.65
CA PRO A 37 -11.38 9.30 -1.37
C PRO A 37 -11.23 7.78 -1.18
N ARG A 38 -12.01 7.22 -0.24
CA ARG A 38 -12.02 5.78 0.04
C ARG A 38 -12.62 5.03 -1.15
N ARG A 39 -11.81 4.21 -1.82
CA ARG A 39 -12.22 3.44 -3.02
C ARG A 39 -12.51 1.98 -2.76
N TRP A 40 -12.05 1.45 -1.63
CA TRP A 40 -12.33 0.06 -1.27
C TRP A 40 -13.77 -0.04 -0.78
N PRO A 41 -14.58 -0.97 -1.32
CA PRO A 41 -15.91 -1.23 -0.79
C PRO A 41 -15.75 -1.70 0.66
N THR A 42 -16.34 -0.96 1.59
CA THR A 42 -16.53 -1.46 2.95
C THR A 42 -17.47 -2.66 2.81
N SER A 43 -16.98 -3.87 3.09
CA SER A 43 -17.88 -5.01 3.23
C SER A 43 -18.84 -4.68 4.37
N SER A 44 -20.12 -4.52 4.03
CA SER A 44 -21.23 -4.44 4.98
C SER A 44 -21.41 -5.75 5.73
#